data_AF-A0A7S0CB68-F1
#
_entry.id   AF-A0A7S0CB68-F1
#
_cell.length_a   1.000
_cell.length_b   1.000
_cell.length_c   1.000
_cell.angle_alpha   90.00
_cell.angle_beta   90.00
_cell.angle_gamma   90.00
#
_symmetry.space_group_name_H-M   'P 1'
#
loop_
_entity.id
_entity.type
_entity.pdbx_description
1 polymer ?
#
loop_
_entity_poly.entity_id
_entity_poly.type
_entity_poly.pdbx_seq_one_letter_code
_entity_poly.pdbx_strand_id
1 'polypeptide(L)'
;MESLGENGRIQVSQATADLLDFAGKGHWVTPRDHPVQVKGKGLIQTFWVEPKAAANCHYRHPKRDSNGNSASSSTTIEMPLSRTTNITSTNVKSDRRIDWNTDVFARIIRQIIARRNKSCSSHNSLLLEKDSQRHCRESLLFSEKETVLDEVKDIIDFRGYQKLYQRAHEDPDSIVVDVVVLQQLRALVTNIKESYHDNPFHNFEHACHVVMSTIKLFSHCSPSSSLSEDVDQTHGIFRDPLTQFACVFAALIHDVDHPGVPNARLLEEKAEIAVKYKGKSIAEQNSVDVAWAMFMDEKFIELRKTLCSDGSELKRLRQLVVNSVIATDIMDADLKEWRNARWVRAFQERTKNKNENIQDITNRKATIVIEHIIQASDVAHTMQHWHIYRKWNERLFMEMYDAYRQGRSDKDPFETWYNGELGFFDFYIIPLAKKLKECCVFGNEYLEYAQKNREEWEARGNEIMSELSEKVRRGRRTIKSW
;
A
#
# COMPACT_ATOMS: atom_id res chain seq x y z
N MET A 1 -26.34 7.29 -7.06
CA MET A 1 -26.89 5.94 -6.79
C MET A 1 -27.15 5.93 -5.31
N GLU A 2 -28.40 5.99 -4.89
CA GLU A 2 -28.73 5.98 -3.46
C GLU A 2 -28.29 4.63 -2.88
N SER A 3 -27.46 4.68 -1.85
CA SER A 3 -27.05 3.52 -1.09
C SER A 3 -28.28 2.98 -0.36
N LEU A 4 -28.93 1.94 -0.90
CA LEU A 4 -29.93 1.13 -0.19
C LEU A 4 -29.27 0.18 0.84
N GLY A 5 -28.08 0.53 1.34
CA GLY A 5 -27.36 -0.22 2.36
C GLY A 5 -27.98 0.03 3.73
N GLU A 6 -28.18 -1.02 4.50
CA GLU A 6 -28.55 -0.93 5.91
C GLU A 6 -27.29 -0.84 6.76
N ASN A 7 -27.31 0.02 7.78
CA ASN A 7 -26.15 0.26 8.63
C ASN A 7 -25.75 -1.03 9.37
N GLY A 8 -24.48 -1.43 9.25
CA GLY A 8 -23.96 -2.66 9.87
C GLY A 8 -24.24 -3.96 9.11
N ARG A 9 -24.82 -3.90 7.89
CA ARG A 9 -25.06 -5.09 7.05
C ARG A 9 -24.19 -5.05 5.78
N ILE A 10 -23.72 -6.22 5.37
CA ILE A 10 -22.94 -6.40 4.14
C ILE A 10 -23.87 -6.97 3.08
N GLN A 11 -24.00 -6.27 1.94
CA GLN A 11 -24.76 -6.75 0.79
C GLN A 11 -23.85 -7.56 -0.14
N VAL A 12 -24.35 -8.70 -0.63
CA VAL A 12 -23.67 -9.52 -1.64
C VAL A 12 -24.60 -9.88 -2.80
N SER A 13 -24.00 -10.19 -3.96
CA SER A 13 -24.72 -10.67 -5.15
C SER A 13 -25.15 -12.13 -5.01
N GLN A 14 -26.09 -12.59 -5.84
CA GLN A 14 -26.45 -14.01 -5.96
C GLN A 14 -25.21 -14.89 -6.17
N ALA A 15 -24.33 -14.54 -7.11
CA ALA A 15 -23.12 -15.32 -7.36
C ALA A 15 -22.21 -15.45 -6.12
N THR A 16 -22.15 -14.42 -5.28
CA THR A 16 -21.39 -14.48 -4.02
C THR A 16 -22.11 -15.30 -2.96
N ALA A 17 -23.45 -15.24 -2.90
CA ALA A 17 -24.27 -16.07 -2.04
C ALA A 17 -24.08 -17.56 -2.38
N ASP A 18 -24.08 -17.91 -3.67
CA ASP A 18 -23.87 -19.29 -4.15
C ASP A 18 -22.48 -19.80 -3.78
N LEU A 19 -21.44 -18.95 -3.88
CA LEU A 19 -20.09 -19.30 -3.43
C LEU A 19 -20.00 -19.52 -1.92
N LEU A 20 -20.73 -18.73 -1.12
CA LEU A 20 -20.80 -18.91 0.33
C LEU A 20 -21.55 -20.20 0.69
N ASP A 21 -22.61 -20.53 -0.03
CA ASP A 21 -23.34 -21.78 0.15
C ASP A 21 -22.49 -23.00 -0.21
N PHE A 22 -21.80 -22.95 -1.35
CA PHE A 22 -20.83 -23.98 -1.76
C PHE A 22 -19.71 -24.17 -0.73
N ALA A 23 -19.29 -23.10 -0.05
CA ALA A 23 -18.30 -23.14 1.03
C ALA A 23 -18.89 -23.60 2.40
N GLY A 24 -20.13 -24.10 2.44
CA GLY A 24 -20.81 -24.57 3.65
C GLY A 24 -21.31 -23.44 4.57
N LYS A 25 -21.34 -22.19 4.07
CA LYS A 25 -21.72 -20.99 4.80
C LYS A 25 -23.02 -20.36 4.28
N GLY A 26 -23.88 -21.13 3.63
CA GLY A 26 -25.18 -20.63 3.14
C GLY A 26 -26.04 -20.01 4.23
N HIS A 27 -25.94 -20.52 5.46
CA HIS A 27 -26.61 -19.98 6.64
C HIS A 27 -26.15 -18.55 7.05
N TRP A 28 -25.07 -18.01 6.46
CA TRP A 28 -24.67 -16.61 6.67
C TRP A 28 -25.43 -15.65 5.78
N VAL A 29 -26.23 -16.17 4.84
CA VAL A 29 -26.77 -15.37 3.74
C VAL A 29 -28.29 -15.39 3.79
N THR A 30 -28.89 -14.21 3.85
CA THR A 30 -30.35 -14.05 3.85
C THR A 30 -30.78 -13.16 2.69
N PRO A 31 -31.76 -13.58 1.87
CA PRO A 31 -32.25 -12.75 0.77
C PRO A 31 -32.83 -11.44 1.31
N ARG A 32 -32.60 -10.34 0.60
CA ARG A 32 -33.24 -9.06 0.91
C ARG A 32 -34.73 -9.12 0.61
N ASP A 33 -35.52 -8.40 1.42
CA ASP A 33 -36.97 -8.25 1.22
C ASP A 33 -37.31 -7.54 -0.10
N HIS A 34 -36.41 -6.70 -0.60
CA HIS A 34 -36.61 -5.92 -1.81
C HIS A 34 -35.44 -6.08 -2.80
N PRO A 35 -35.75 -6.38 -4.09
CA PRO A 35 -34.73 -6.45 -5.13
C PRO A 35 -34.13 -5.07 -5.39
N VAL A 36 -32.85 -5.04 -5.75
CA VAL A 36 -32.08 -3.81 -5.99
C VAL A 36 -32.09 -3.50 -7.47
N GLN A 37 -32.44 -2.26 -7.83
CA GLN A 37 -32.37 -1.82 -9.22
C GLN A 37 -30.94 -1.46 -9.61
N VAL A 38 -30.36 -2.23 -10.52
CA VAL A 38 -28.99 -2.05 -11.02
C VAL A 38 -29.02 -1.44 -12.43
N LYS A 39 -28.31 -0.32 -12.61
CA LYS A 39 -28.24 0.38 -13.91
C LYS A 39 -27.74 -0.57 -15.01
N GLY A 40 -28.56 -0.77 -16.04
CA GLY A 40 -28.26 -1.65 -17.18
C GLY A 40 -28.58 -3.13 -16.98
N LYS A 41 -29.03 -3.56 -15.80
CA LYS A 41 -29.39 -4.97 -15.52
C LYS A 41 -30.78 -5.17 -14.91
N GLY A 42 -31.52 -4.09 -14.62
CA GLY A 42 -32.88 -4.18 -14.07
C GLY A 42 -32.89 -4.49 -12.57
N LEU A 43 -34.01 -5.04 -12.09
CA LEU A 43 -34.17 -5.46 -10.69
C LEU A 43 -33.45 -6.79 -10.46
N ILE A 44 -32.55 -6.83 -9.47
CA ILE A 44 -31.75 -8.01 -9.12
C ILE A 44 -31.95 -8.35 -7.65
N GLN A 45 -32.19 -9.64 -7.37
CA GLN A 45 -32.19 -10.16 -6.00
C GLN A 45 -30.77 -10.11 -5.42
N THR A 46 -30.63 -9.53 -4.24
CA THR A 46 -29.35 -9.49 -3.50
C THR A 46 -29.57 -9.99 -2.07
N PHE A 47 -28.48 -10.25 -1.36
CA PHE A 47 -28.51 -10.92 -0.07
C PHE A 47 -27.75 -10.11 0.99
N TRP A 48 -28.19 -10.20 2.23
CA TRP A 48 -27.43 -9.76 3.39
C TRP A 48 -26.53 -10.88 3.88
N VAL A 49 -25.32 -10.53 4.31
CA VAL A 49 -24.42 -11.43 5.02
C VAL A 49 -24.45 -11.11 6.51
N GLU A 50 -24.85 -12.09 7.31
CA GLU A 50 -24.81 -12.07 8.77
C GLU A 50 -23.82 -13.15 9.26
N PRO A 51 -22.53 -12.80 9.47
CA PRO A 51 -21.61 -13.71 10.12
C PRO A 51 -22.08 -13.91 11.56
N LYS A 52 -22.06 -15.15 12.04
CA LYS A 52 -22.33 -15.44 13.46
C LYS A 52 -21.44 -14.53 14.32
N ALA A 53 -22.05 -13.72 15.18
CA ALA A 53 -21.32 -13.01 16.22
C ALA A 53 -20.46 -14.04 16.97
N ALA A 54 -19.15 -13.79 17.09
CA ALA A 54 -18.34 -14.45 18.11
C ALA A 54 -19.09 -14.29 19.44
N ALA A 55 -19.30 -15.41 20.14
CA ALA A 55 -20.14 -15.48 21.33
C ALA A 55 -20.01 -14.22 22.23
N ASN A 56 -21.12 -13.51 22.40
CA ASN A 56 -21.20 -12.33 23.26
C ASN A 56 -20.82 -12.69 24.71
N CYS A 57 -19.66 -12.21 25.15
CA CYS A 57 -19.38 -11.99 26.56
C CYS A 57 -20.26 -10.83 27.06
N HIS A 58 -21.45 -11.15 27.57
CA HIS A 58 -22.26 -10.21 28.33
C HIS A 58 -22.00 -10.37 29.83
N TYR A 59 -21.31 -9.39 30.40
CA TYR A 59 -21.33 -9.08 31.82
C TYR A 59 -22.78 -8.85 32.27
N ARG A 60 -23.28 -9.71 33.16
CA ARG A 60 -24.41 -9.41 34.06
C ARG A 60 -24.08 -9.90 35.47
N HIS A 61 -23.98 -8.95 36.39
CA HIS A 61 -23.94 -9.19 37.83
C HIS A 61 -25.36 -9.48 38.38
N PRO A 62 -25.51 -10.06 39.58
CA PRO A 62 -26.10 -11.38 39.76
C PRO A 62 -27.51 -11.34 40.37
N LYS A 63 -28.26 -12.43 40.21
CA LYS A 63 -29.25 -12.85 41.19
C LYS A 63 -29.04 -14.32 41.54
N ARG A 64 -28.94 -14.57 42.85
CA ARG A 64 -29.16 -15.86 43.51
C ARG A 64 -30.50 -16.41 43.04
N ASP A 65 -30.54 -17.69 42.71
CA ASP A 65 -31.34 -18.63 43.51
C ASP A 65 -30.94 -20.08 43.24
N SER A 66 -31.23 -20.84 44.27
CA SER A 66 -30.86 -22.20 44.64
C SER A 66 -31.40 -23.33 43.77
N ASN A 67 -30.72 -24.48 43.94
CA ASN A 67 -31.17 -25.87 43.76
C ASN A 67 -31.07 -26.52 42.36
N GLY A 68 -30.41 -27.68 42.35
CA GLY A 68 -30.78 -28.79 41.46
C GLY A 68 -29.61 -29.60 40.92
N ASN A 69 -29.22 -30.64 41.64
CA ASN A 69 -28.37 -31.76 41.19
C ASN A 69 -28.72 -32.27 39.78
N SER A 70 -27.72 -32.67 39.00
CA SER A 70 -27.49 -34.09 38.66
C SER A 70 -26.33 -34.28 37.69
N ALA A 71 -25.56 -35.34 37.97
CA ALA A 71 -24.31 -35.73 37.33
C ALA A 71 -24.48 -36.52 36.02
N SER A 72 -23.45 -36.46 35.17
CA SER A 72 -22.85 -37.60 34.41
C SER A 72 -21.74 -37.00 33.53
N SER A 73 -20.46 -37.04 33.93
CA SER A 73 -19.51 -38.17 33.80
C SER A 73 -19.44 -38.75 32.39
N SER A 74 -18.41 -38.37 31.63
CA SER A 74 -17.59 -39.29 30.82
C SER A 74 -16.31 -38.59 30.33
N THR A 75 -15.27 -38.76 31.15
CA THR A 75 -13.87 -39.08 30.84
C THR A 75 -13.19 -38.41 29.62
N THR A 76 -12.40 -37.42 30.00
CA THR A 76 -11.18 -36.87 29.39
C THR A 76 -10.22 -37.91 28.81
N ILE A 77 -9.72 -37.61 27.60
CA ILE A 77 -8.37 -38.00 27.17
C ILE A 77 -7.60 -36.69 26.96
N GLU A 78 -6.71 -36.37 27.90
CA GLU A 78 -5.77 -35.25 27.81
C GLU A 78 -4.52 -35.66 27.00
N MET A 79 -4.08 -34.78 26.11
CA MET A 79 -2.69 -34.66 25.66
C MET A 79 -2.34 -33.17 25.54
N PRO A 80 -1.06 -32.79 25.73
CA PRO A 80 -0.68 -31.73 26.64
C PRO A 80 -0.75 -30.31 26.04
N LEU A 81 -1.08 -29.37 26.92
CA LEU A 81 -1.05 -27.92 26.74
C LEU A 81 0.24 -27.43 26.05
N SER A 82 0.10 -26.94 24.82
CA SER A 82 0.93 -25.86 24.31
C SER A 82 0.45 -24.54 24.92
N ARG A 83 1.39 -23.84 25.56
CA ARG A 83 1.26 -22.51 26.20
C ARG A 83 0.21 -21.64 25.50
N THR A 84 -0.88 -21.37 26.21
CA THR A 84 -1.83 -20.32 25.84
C THR A 84 -1.13 -18.98 26.04
N THR A 85 -0.49 -18.47 24.99
CA THR A 85 -0.17 -17.05 24.93
C THR A 85 -1.50 -16.32 24.90
N ASN A 86 -1.68 -15.34 25.79
CA ASN A 86 -2.84 -14.46 25.78
C ASN A 86 -2.82 -13.68 24.45
N ILE A 87 -3.48 -14.21 23.43
CA ILE A 87 -3.68 -13.54 22.15
C ILE A 87 -4.61 -12.35 22.40
N THR A 88 -4.04 -11.17 22.58
CA THR A 88 -4.79 -9.91 22.63
C THR A 88 -5.41 -9.65 21.25
N SER A 89 -6.58 -9.00 21.22
CA SER A 89 -7.27 -8.68 19.96
C SER A 89 -6.44 -7.83 18.99
N THR A 90 -5.45 -7.09 19.52
CA THR A 90 -4.48 -6.30 18.75
C THR A 90 -3.53 -7.17 17.94
N ASN A 91 -3.03 -8.29 18.52
CA ASN A 91 -2.15 -9.22 17.80
C ASN A 91 -2.88 -9.89 16.63
N VAL A 92 -4.15 -10.27 16.80
CA VAL A 92 -4.95 -10.87 15.72
C VAL A 92 -5.10 -9.94 14.53
N LYS A 93 -5.32 -8.63 14.76
CA LYS A 93 -5.46 -7.66 13.67
C LYS A 93 -4.14 -7.42 12.95
N SER A 94 -3.05 -7.31 13.69
CA SER A 94 -1.71 -7.17 13.11
C SER A 94 -1.33 -8.40 12.28
N ASP A 95 -1.56 -9.60 12.80
CA ASP A 95 -1.30 -10.86 12.07
C ASP A 95 -2.10 -10.92 10.78
N ARG A 96 -3.40 -10.58 10.82
CA ARG A 96 -4.23 -10.55 9.60
C ARG A 96 -3.70 -9.61 8.52
N ARG A 97 -3.12 -8.46 8.89
CA ARG A 97 -2.53 -7.52 7.93
C ARG A 97 -1.20 -8.02 7.40
N ILE A 98 -0.38 -8.65 8.25
CA ILE A 98 0.85 -9.31 7.83
C ILE A 98 0.52 -10.41 6.82
N ASP A 99 -0.45 -11.26 7.12
CA ASP A 99 -0.89 -12.35 6.25
C ASP A 99 -1.47 -11.81 4.94
N TRP A 100 -2.31 -10.76 4.98
CA TRP A 100 -2.83 -10.14 3.77
C TRP A 100 -1.74 -9.56 2.87
N ASN A 101 -0.76 -8.84 3.43
CA ASN A 101 0.37 -8.33 2.65
C ASN A 101 1.21 -9.49 2.10
N THR A 102 1.43 -10.54 2.89
CA THR A 102 2.14 -11.75 2.45
C THR A 102 1.44 -12.39 1.25
N ASP A 103 0.11 -12.50 1.28
CA ASP A 103 -0.68 -13.04 0.18
C ASP A 103 -0.59 -12.17 -1.09
N VAL A 104 -0.60 -10.84 -0.93
CA VAL A 104 -0.39 -9.90 -2.03
C VAL A 104 0.95 -10.16 -2.72
N PHE A 105 2.05 -10.19 -1.95
CA PHE A 105 3.37 -10.45 -2.52
C PHE A 105 3.49 -11.85 -3.11
N ALA A 106 2.89 -12.86 -2.48
CA ALA A 106 2.90 -14.23 -2.98
C ALA A 106 2.23 -14.34 -4.37
N ARG A 107 1.16 -13.60 -4.64
CA ARG A 107 0.53 -13.53 -5.97
C ARG A 107 1.48 -12.96 -7.02
N ILE A 108 2.22 -11.90 -6.70
CA ILE A 108 3.19 -11.30 -7.61
C ILE A 108 4.39 -12.25 -7.84
N ILE A 109 4.85 -12.94 -6.79
CA ILE A 109 5.91 -13.95 -6.89
C ILE A 109 5.51 -15.10 -7.82
N ARG A 110 4.25 -15.57 -7.76
CA ARG A 110 3.75 -16.56 -8.72
C ARG A 110 3.85 -16.07 -10.16
N GLN A 111 3.53 -14.79 -10.43
CA GLN A 111 3.68 -14.20 -11.77
C GLN A 111 5.16 -14.14 -12.21
N ILE A 112 6.08 -13.83 -11.29
CA ILE A 112 7.54 -13.87 -11.55
C ILE A 112 7.98 -15.28 -11.93
N ILE A 113 7.59 -16.29 -11.15
CA ILE A 113 7.96 -17.70 -11.40
C ILE A 113 7.35 -18.21 -12.71
N ALA A 114 6.05 -18.00 -12.95
CA ALA A 114 5.36 -18.39 -14.20
C ALA A 114 6.06 -17.81 -15.43
N ARG A 115 6.53 -16.55 -15.33
CA ARG A 115 7.29 -15.89 -16.40
C ARG A 115 8.65 -16.55 -16.62
N ARG A 116 9.33 -16.97 -15.55
CA ARG A 116 10.68 -17.56 -15.62
C ARG A 116 10.71 -19.00 -16.10
N ASN A 117 9.77 -19.83 -15.65
CA ASN A 117 9.67 -21.25 -16.05
C ASN A 117 9.69 -21.40 -17.58
N LYS A 118 9.04 -20.48 -18.30
CA LYS A 118 8.99 -20.52 -19.78
C LYS A 118 10.28 -20.03 -20.46
N SER A 119 11.07 -19.17 -19.81
CA SER A 119 12.33 -18.67 -20.35
C SER A 119 13.43 -19.73 -20.30
N CYS A 120 13.42 -20.59 -19.28
CA CYS A 120 14.35 -21.72 -19.14
C CYS A 120 14.06 -22.87 -20.11
N SER A 121 12.84 -23.01 -20.64
CA SER A 121 12.52 -24.03 -21.66
C SER A 121 13.10 -23.74 -23.05
N SER A 122 13.77 -22.58 -23.25
CA SER A 122 14.18 -22.15 -24.58
C SER A 122 15.68 -22.01 -24.84
N HIS A 123 16.60 -22.14 -23.87
CA HIS A 123 18.06 -22.25 -24.13
C HIS A 123 18.79 -22.89 -22.93
N ASN A 124 19.80 -23.72 -23.24
CA ASN A 124 20.69 -24.49 -22.36
C ASN A 124 20.83 -23.97 -20.92
N SER A 125 20.27 -24.72 -19.98
CA SER A 125 20.75 -24.77 -18.61
C SER A 125 22.13 -25.42 -18.61
N LEU A 126 23.19 -24.64 -18.39
CA LEU A 126 24.45 -25.10 -17.82
C LEU A 126 25.33 -23.88 -17.48
N LEU A 127 25.74 -23.86 -16.20
CA LEU A 127 26.80 -23.04 -15.59
C LEU A 127 26.41 -21.61 -15.22
N LEU A 128 25.92 -21.45 -13.98
CA LEU A 128 26.13 -20.23 -13.22
C LEU A 128 26.88 -20.59 -11.94
N GLU A 129 28.16 -20.24 -11.97
CA GLU A 129 29.19 -20.49 -10.97
C GLU A 129 28.92 -19.74 -9.66
N LYS A 130 29.45 -20.31 -8.58
CA LYS A 130 29.33 -19.86 -7.19
C LYS A 130 30.05 -18.52 -6.90
N ASP A 131 30.63 -17.86 -7.90
CA ASP A 131 31.47 -16.67 -7.72
C ASP A 131 30.72 -15.32 -7.81
N SER A 132 29.50 -15.28 -8.37
CA SER A 132 28.76 -14.02 -8.52
C SER A 132 28.19 -13.46 -7.20
N GLN A 133 28.04 -14.29 -6.17
CA GLN A 133 27.34 -13.90 -4.93
C GLN A 133 28.21 -13.12 -3.93
N ARG A 134 29.51 -13.39 -3.84
CA ARG A 134 30.43 -12.57 -3.04
C ARG A 134 30.60 -11.19 -3.64
N HIS A 135 30.75 -11.12 -4.97
CA HIS A 135 30.94 -9.86 -5.68
C HIS A 135 29.66 -8.99 -5.72
N CYS A 136 28.46 -9.59 -5.65
CA CYS A 136 27.21 -8.82 -5.56
C CYS A 136 27.05 -8.13 -4.20
N ARG A 137 27.53 -8.72 -3.09
CA ARG A 137 27.54 -8.05 -1.77
C ARG A 137 28.51 -6.87 -1.76
N GLU A 138 29.71 -7.02 -2.34
CA GLU A 138 30.72 -5.94 -2.38
C GLU A 138 30.41 -4.85 -3.41
N SER A 139 29.80 -5.17 -4.56
CA SER A 139 29.40 -4.18 -5.58
C SER A 139 28.10 -3.42 -5.25
N LEU A 140 27.33 -3.86 -4.24
CA LEU A 140 26.12 -3.18 -3.76
C LEU A 140 26.37 -2.38 -2.47
N LEU A 141 27.61 -2.40 -1.94
CA LEU A 141 28.04 -1.44 -0.94
C LEU A 141 28.30 -0.12 -1.67
N PHE A 142 27.29 0.75 -1.64
CA PHE A 142 27.36 2.11 -2.15
C PHE A 142 28.56 2.82 -1.53
N SER A 143 29.18 3.72 -2.30
CA SER A 143 30.23 4.62 -1.81
C SER A 143 29.79 5.23 -0.48
N GLU A 144 30.63 5.19 0.56
CA GLU A 144 30.35 5.78 1.88
C GLU A 144 29.97 7.28 1.81
N LYS A 145 30.13 7.92 0.65
CA LYS A 145 29.82 9.34 0.41
C LYS A 145 28.47 9.61 -0.28
N GLU A 146 27.84 8.58 -0.86
CA GLU A 146 26.60 8.70 -1.61
C GLU A 146 25.40 8.34 -0.74
N THR A 147 24.31 9.09 -0.92
CA THR A 147 23.05 8.92 -0.21
C THR A 147 22.02 8.26 -1.13
N VAL A 148 20.92 7.74 -0.57
CA VAL A 148 19.84 7.13 -1.38
C VAL A 148 19.27 8.12 -2.41
N LEU A 149 19.22 9.41 -2.06
CA LEU A 149 18.78 10.46 -2.98
C LEU A 149 19.69 10.57 -4.22
N ASP A 150 21.00 10.32 -4.07
CA ASP A 150 21.97 10.36 -5.16
C ASP A 150 21.76 9.21 -6.17
N GLU A 151 21.05 8.14 -5.78
CA GLU A 151 20.72 7.01 -6.65
C GLU A 151 19.51 7.28 -7.58
N VAL A 152 18.71 8.33 -7.33
CA VAL A 152 17.49 8.60 -8.11
C VAL A 152 17.81 8.86 -9.58
N LYS A 153 17.16 8.11 -10.48
CA LYS A 153 17.35 8.26 -11.93
C LYS A 153 16.19 8.98 -12.60
N ASP A 154 16.51 9.77 -13.62
CA ASP A 154 15.53 10.39 -14.52
C ASP A 154 14.72 9.32 -15.29
N ILE A 155 15.39 8.25 -15.70
CA ILE A 155 14.84 7.14 -16.49
C ILE A 155 15.30 5.81 -15.90
N ILE A 156 14.36 4.92 -15.60
CA ILE A 156 14.63 3.52 -15.26
C ILE A 156 14.55 2.68 -16.53
N ASP A 157 15.51 1.77 -16.74
CA ASP A 157 15.55 0.93 -17.93
C ASP A 157 14.56 -0.25 -17.85
N PHE A 158 13.71 -0.39 -18.87
CA PHE A 158 12.77 -1.51 -19.06
C PHE A 158 13.14 -2.39 -20.28
N ARG A 159 14.29 -2.16 -20.94
CA ARG A 159 14.74 -2.92 -22.12
C ARG A 159 14.72 -4.43 -21.84
N GLY A 160 14.01 -5.17 -22.67
CA GLY A 160 13.88 -6.64 -22.60
C GLY A 160 12.55 -7.15 -22.06
N TYR A 161 11.85 -6.39 -21.23
CA TYR A 161 10.64 -6.90 -20.56
C TYR A 161 9.37 -6.84 -21.43
N GLN A 162 9.32 -5.92 -22.39
CA GLN A 162 8.16 -5.65 -23.26
C GLN A 162 7.97 -6.67 -24.39
N LYS A 163 9.04 -7.35 -24.85
CA LYS A 163 8.99 -8.34 -25.96
C LYS A 163 8.56 -9.75 -25.52
N LEU A 164 8.49 -10.01 -24.21
CA LEU A 164 8.29 -11.35 -23.65
C LEU A 164 6.83 -11.67 -23.29
N TYR A 165 5.92 -10.69 -23.37
CA TYR A 165 4.53 -10.85 -22.94
C TYR A 165 3.65 -11.56 -24.00
N GLN A 166 4.11 -11.62 -25.25
CA GLN A 166 3.33 -12.03 -26.42
C GLN A 166 3.25 -13.55 -26.56
N ARG A 167 3.62 -14.32 -25.52
CA ARG A 167 3.61 -15.78 -25.51
C ARG A 167 2.79 -16.26 -24.32
N ALA A 168 1.71 -16.99 -24.59
CA ALA A 168 0.78 -17.59 -23.61
C ALA A 168 1.48 -18.00 -22.29
N HIS A 169 1.21 -17.28 -21.20
CA HIS A 169 1.85 -17.55 -19.92
C HIS A 169 1.28 -18.83 -19.27
N GLU A 170 2.11 -19.56 -18.52
CA GLU A 170 1.59 -20.50 -17.52
C GLU A 170 0.68 -19.72 -16.57
N ASP A 171 -0.47 -20.30 -16.22
CA ASP A 171 -1.43 -19.64 -15.34
C ASP A 171 -0.77 -19.38 -13.97
N PRO A 172 -0.59 -18.11 -13.54
CA PRO A 172 0.06 -17.80 -12.26
C PRO A 172 -0.63 -18.49 -11.06
N ASP A 173 -1.93 -18.74 -11.14
CA ASP A 173 -2.66 -19.39 -10.05
C ASP A 173 -2.32 -20.89 -9.91
N SER A 174 -1.74 -21.50 -10.95
CA SER A 174 -1.24 -22.89 -10.92
C SER A 174 0.15 -23.04 -10.29
N ILE A 175 0.90 -21.94 -10.11
CA ILE A 175 2.26 -21.97 -9.57
C ILE A 175 2.25 -22.27 -8.07
N VAL A 176 3.02 -23.28 -7.68
CA VAL A 176 3.35 -23.58 -6.28
C VAL A 176 4.65 -22.87 -5.90
N VAL A 177 4.56 -21.92 -4.97
CA VAL A 177 5.74 -21.24 -4.40
C VAL A 177 6.34 -22.09 -3.29
N ASP A 178 7.67 -22.21 -3.26
CA ASP A 178 8.38 -22.94 -2.20
C ASP A 178 7.99 -22.42 -0.80
N VAL A 179 7.73 -23.34 0.12
CA VAL A 179 7.34 -23.01 1.50
C VAL A 179 8.37 -22.15 2.22
N VAL A 180 9.66 -22.35 1.95
CA VAL A 180 10.74 -21.55 2.53
C VAL A 180 10.66 -20.11 2.05
N VAL A 181 10.33 -19.89 0.77
CA VAL A 181 10.15 -18.54 0.21
C VAL A 181 8.96 -17.84 0.86
N LEU A 182 7.84 -18.54 1.05
CA LEU A 182 6.67 -18.00 1.74
C LEU A 182 6.95 -17.68 3.22
N GLN A 183 7.71 -18.53 3.91
CA GLN A 183 8.15 -18.27 5.29
C GLN A 183 9.06 -17.04 5.38
N GLN A 184 10.04 -16.92 4.48
CA GLN A 184 10.93 -15.76 4.41
C GLN A 184 10.17 -14.49 4.07
N LEU A 185 9.21 -14.55 3.15
CA LEU A 185 8.34 -13.42 2.81
C LEU A 185 7.51 -12.95 4.01
N ARG A 186 6.83 -13.87 4.69
CA ARG A 186 6.05 -13.53 5.88
C ARG A 186 6.92 -12.94 6.99
N ALA A 187 8.12 -13.49 7.19
CA ALA A 187 9.08 -12.98 8.16
C ALA A 187 9.56 -11.56 7.77
N LEU A 188 9.82 -11.28 6.49
CA LEU A 188 10.17 -9.94 6.03
C LEU A 188 9.05 -8.92 6.31
N VAL A 189 7.81 -9.26 5.98
CA VAL A 189 6.65 -8.40 6.26
C VAL A 189 6.47 -8.18 7.77
N THR A 190 6.72 -9.21 8.59
CA THR A 190 6.69 -9.10 10.05
C THR A 190 7.75 -8.13 10.55
N ASN A 191 8.99 -8.28 10.09
CA ASN A 191 10.10 -7.37 10.42
C ASN A 191 9.79 -5.92 10.03
N ILE A 192 9.24 -5.69 8.84
CA ILE A 192 8.84 -4.35 8.39
C ILE A 192 7.76 -3.77 9.30
N LYS A 193 6.72 -4.55 9.65
CA LYS A 193 5.68 -4.14 10.59
C LYS A 193 6.25 -3.73 11.95
N GLU A 194 7.26 -4.45 12.43
CA GLU A 194 7.90 -4.18 13.72
C GLU A 194 8.73 -2.90 13.73
N SER A 195 9.13 -2.41 12.55
CA SER A 195 9.83 -1.13 12.39
C SER A 195 8.91 0.07 12.20
N TYR A 196 7.58 -0.12 12.21
CA TYR A 196 6.63 0.98 12.27
C TYR A 196 6.33 1.36 13.71
N HIS A 197 6.45 2.65 14.03
CA HIS A 197 6.07 3.22 15.31
C HIS A 197 4.54 3.29 15.47
N ASP A 198 4.08 3.39 16.72
CA ASP A 198 2.66 3.58 17.06
C ASP A 198 2.24 5.06 16.92
N ASN A 199 2.55 5.64 15.76
CA ASN A 199 2.11 6.99 15.42
C ASN A 199 0.61 6.98 15.06
N PRO A 200 -0.14 8.07 15.29
CA PRO A 200 -1.55 8.13 14.89
C PRO A 200 -1.79 7.93 13.37
N PHE A 201 -0.90 8.46 12.51
CA PHE A 201 -1.02 8.38 11.05
C PHE A 201 0.06 7.50 10.41
N HIS A 202 1.34 7.88 10.49
CA HIS A 202 2.45 7.18 9.83
C HIS A 202 2.83 5.89 10.58
N ASN A 203 1.95 4.90 10.48
CA ASN A 203 2.02 3.58 11.12
C ASN A 203 1.78 2.46 10.12
N PHE A 204 1.85 1.20 10.57
CA PHE A 204 1.64 0.05 9.69
C PHE A 204 0.23 -0.01 9.07
N GLU A 205 -0.80 0.59 9.69
CA GLU A 205 -2.14 0.65 9.07
C GLU A 205 -2.13 1.54 7.82
N HIS A 206 -1.41 2.67 7.87
CA HIS A 206 -1.23 3.57 6.71
C HIS A 206 -0.49 2.84 5.60
N ALA A 207 0.65 2.21 5.90
CA ALA A 207 1.38 1.41 4.91
C ALA A 207 0.50 0.36 4.21
N CYS A 208 -0.35 -0.34 4.95
CA CYS A 208 -1.31 -1.29 4.36
C CYS A 208 -2.35 -0.62 3.45
N HIS A 209 -2.81 0.59 3.80
CA HIS A 209 -3.73 1.37 2.97
C HIS A 209 -3.07 1.83 1.67
N VAL A 210 -1.80 2.26 1.74
CA VAL A 210 -0.98 2.60 0.57
C VAL A 210 -0.78 1.38 -0.33
N VAL A 211 -0.41 0.22 0.22
CA VAL A 211 -0.29 -1.05 -0.53
C VAL A 211 -1.59 -1.40 -1.24
N MET A 212 -2.72 -1.33 -0.55
CA MET A 212 -4.04 -1.61 -1.15
C MET A 212 -4.37 -0.62 -2.28
N SER A 213 -4.04 0.65 -2.09
CA SER A 213 -4.26 1.69 -3.10
C SER A 213 -3.35 1.49 -4.33
N THR A 214 -2.09 1.08 -4.13
CA THR A 214 -1.16 0.73 -5.21
C THR A 214 -1.67 -0.43 -6.05
N ILE A 215 -2.14 -1.52 -5.41
CA ILE A 215 -2.74 -2.66 -6.13
C ILE A 215 -3.99 -2.24 -6.88
N LYS A 216 -4.85 -1.43 -6.27
CA LYS A 216 -6.06 -0.92 -6.91
C LYS A 216 -5.70 -0.11 -8.15
N LEU A 217 -4.74 0.81 -8.06
CA LEU A 217 -4.28 1.60 -9.21
C LEU A 217 -3.77 0.68 -10.32
N PHE A 218 -2.96 -0.34 -10.02
CA PHE A 218 -2.54 -1.34 -11.00
C PHE A 218 -3.70 -2.06 -11.70
N SER A 219 -4.80 -2.35 -10.98
CA SER A 219 -5.97 -2.98 -11.59
C SER A 219 -6.68 -2.08 -12.61
N HIS A 220 -6.62 -0.76 -12.44
CA HIS A 220 -7.14 0.21 -13.42
C HIS A 220 -6.19 0.40 -14.61
N CYS A 221 -4.90 0.10 -14.44
CA CYS A 221 -3.92 0.10 -15.53
C CYS A 221 -4.13 -1.06 -16.54
N SER A 222 -4.99 -2.05 -16.24
CA SER A 222 -5.22 -3.16 -17.18
C SER A 222 -5.86 -2.65 -18.48
N PRO A 223 -5.36 -3.03 -19.67
CA PRO A 223 -5.93 -2.60 -20.93
C PRO A 223 -7.42 -2.96 -20.96
N SER A 224 -8.28 -1.95 -21.11
CA SER A 224 -9.69 -2.18 -21.41
C SER A 224 -9.75 -3.13 -22.60
N SER A 225 -10.50 -4.23 -22.47
CA SER A 225 -10.68 -5.28 -23.49
C SER A 225 -11.35 -4.79 -24.79
N SER A 226 -11.41 -3.48 -25.01
CA SER A 226 -12.14 -2.78 -26.05
C SER A 226 -11.31 -1.76 -26.83
N LEU A 227 -10.03 -1.55 -26.48
CA LEU A 227 -9.13 -0.68 -27.24
C LEU A 227 -8.03 -1.55 -27.86
N SER A 228 -7.86 -1.40 -29.17
CA SER A 228 -6.90 -2.07 -30.05
C SER A 228 -5.57 -2.42 -29.37
N GLU A 229 -5.07 -3.62 -29.65
CA GLU A 229 -3.86 -4.26 -29.10
C GLU A 229 -2.54 -3.45 -29.18
N ASP A 230 -2.54 -2.26 -29.81
CA ASP A 230 -1.34 -1.53 -30.22
C ASP A 230 -0.86 -0.40 -29.28
N VAL A 231 -1.60 -0.04 -28.22
CA VAL A 231 -1.12 1.03 -27.30
C VAL A 231 -1.16 0.58 -25.85
N ASP A 232 -0.03 0.03 -25.38
CA ASP A 232 0.21 -0.15 -23.95
C ASP A 232 0.35 1.22 -23.27
N GLN A 233 -0.78 1.77 -22.80
CA GLN A 233 -0.83 3.02 -22.05
C GLN A 233 -0.05 2.94 -20.72
N THR A 234 0.22 1.72 -20.22
CA THR A 234 1.03 1.49 -19.02
C THR A 234 2.52 1.47 -19.28
N HIS A 235 2.95 1.68 -20.52
CA HIS A 235 4.36 1.71 -20.91
C HIS A 235 5.17 0.48 -20.48
N GLY A 236 4.53 -0.69 -20.40
CA GLY A 236 5.15 -1.97 -20.02
C GLY A 236 5.12 -2.29 -18.54
N ILE A 237 4.71 -1.35 -17.67
CA ILE A 237 4.73 -1.53 -16.20
C ILE A 237 3.82 -2.68 -15.78
N PHE A 238 2.59 -2.73 -16.31
CA PHE A 238 1.62 -3.77 -15.93
C PHE A 238 2.09 -5.17 -16.33
N ARG A 239 2.92 -5.24 -17.38
CA ARG A 239 3.43 -6.50 -17.94
C ARG A 239 4.71 -6.99 -17.27
N ASP A 240 5.19 -6.29 -16.24
CA ASP A 240 6.42 -6.62 -15.53
C ASP A 240 6.17 -6.91 -14.05
N PRO A 241 6.07 -8.20 -13.66
CA PRO A 241 5.85 -8.60 -12.27
C PRO A 241 6.94 -8.13 -11.30
N LEU A 242 8.20 -7.96 -11.74
CA LEU A 242 9.25 -7.43 -10.87
C LEU A 242 9.01 -5.95 -10.56
N THR A 243 8.53 -5.19 -11.53
CA THR A 243 8.10 -3.80 -11.30
C THR A 243 6.88 -3.71 -10.40
N GLN A 244 5.88 -4.58 -10.58
CA GLN A 244 4.74 -4.64 -9.66
C GLN A 244 5.19 -4.96 -8.23
N PHE A 245 6.09 -5.94 -8.06
CA PHE A 245 6.68 -6.26 -6.77
C PHE A 245 7.37 -5.05 -6.16
N ALA A 246 8.20 -4.35 -6.95
CA ALA A 246 8.93 -3.17 -6.49
C ALA A 246 8.01 -2.05 -6.02
N CYS A 247 6.93 -1.75 -6.75
CA CYS A 247 5.97 -0.72 -6.38
C CYS A 247 5.19 -1.09 -5.10
N VAL A 248 4.76 -2.35 -4.96
CA VAL A 248 4.08 -2.83 -3.76
C VAL A 248 5.03 -2.88 -2.56
N PHE A 249 6.30 -3.24 -2.79
CA PHE A 249 7.34 -3.19 -1.76
C PHE A 249 7.61 -1.76 -1.31
N ALA A 250 7.79 -0.82 -2.25
CA ALA A 250 7.92 0.61 -1.95
C ALA A 250 6.74 1.13 -1.14
N ALA A 251 5.50 0.80 -1.51
CA ALA A 251 4.30 1.16 -0.75
C ALA A 251 4.32 0.63 0.69
N LEU A 252 4.77 -0.61 0.90
CA LEU A 252 4.86 -1.19 2.24
C LEU A 252 5.94 -0.53 3.10
N ILE A 253 7.02 -0.03 2.49
CA ILE A 253 8.21 0.45 3.22
C ILE A 253 8.36 1.97 3.32
N HIS A 254 7.57 2.75 2.57
CA HIS A 254 7.87 4.19 2.35
C HIS A 254 7.98 5.03 3.64
N ASP A 255 7.33 4.59 4.73
CA ASP A 255 7.28 5.25 6.05
C ASP A 255 7.88 4.39 7.18
N VAL A 256 8.71 3.40 6.85
CA VAL A 256 9.36 2.58 7.89
C VAL A 256 10.22 3.47 8.80
N ASP A 257 10.14 3.23 10.11
CA ASP A 257 10.88 4.00 11.13
C ASP A 257 10.49 5.50 11.17
N HIS A 258 9.31 5.87 10.66
CA HIS A 258 8.86 7.27 10.68
C HIS A 258 8.66 7.78 12.13
N PRO A 259 9.25 8.92 12.53
CA PRO A 259 9.26 9.39 13.92
C PRO A 259 8.05 10.28 14.29
N GLY A 260 7.07 10.39 13.39
CA GLY A 260 5.84 11.16 13.58
C GLY A 260 6.01 12.68 13.46
N VAL A 261 7.09 13.13 12.83
CA VAL A 261 7.42 14.55 12.64
C VAL A 261 7.94 14.79 11.22
N PRO A 262 7.71 15.99 10.64
CA PRO A 262 8.15 16.28 9.28
C PRO A 262 9.67 16.41 9.15
N ASN A 263 10.20 16.26 7.92
CA ASN A 263 11.62 16.41 7.61
C ASN A 263 12.23 17.74 8.10
N ALA A 264 11.49 18.85 8.01
CA ALA A 264 11.94 20.15 8.53
C ALA A 264 12.26 20.08 10.03
N ARG A 265 11.44 19.34 10.79
CA ARG A 265 11.67 19.17 12.23
C ARG A 265 12.85 18.26 12.52
N LEU A 266 13.02 17.18 11.77
CA LEU A 266 14.18 16.28 11.90
C LEU A 266 15.51 17.02 11.69
N LEU A 267 15.53 17.98 10.76
CA LEU A 267 16.67 18.84 10.51
C LEU A 267 16.95 19.77 11.70
N GLU A 268 15.92 20.41 12.27
CA GLU A 268 16.03 21.29 13.44
C GLU A 268 16.51 20.54 14.69
N GLU A 269 16.00 19.34 14.92
CA GLU A 269 16.37 18.48 16.06
C GLU A 269 17.80 17.94 15.93
N LYS A 270 18.48 18.17 14.80
CA LYS A 270 19.83 17.67 14.50
C LYS A 270 19.95 16.17 14.73
N ALA A 271 18.91 15.43 14.34
CA ALA A 271 18.94 13.97 14.41
C ALA A 271 20.14 13.43 13.62
N GLU A 272 20.75 12.33 14.07
CA GLU A 272 21.89 11.72 13.39
C GLU A 272 21.58 11.39 11.92
N ILE A 273 20.35 10.95 11.65
CA ILE A 273 19.82 10.72 10.31
C ILE A 273 19.79 11.99 9.44
N ALA A 274 19.56 13.18 10.01
CA ALA A 274 19.56 14.43 9.26
C ALA A 274 20.97 14.77 8.75
N VAL A 275 22.01 14.48 9.56
CA VAL A 275 23.41 14.62 9.16
C VAL A 275 23.76 13.60 8.08
N LYS A 276 23.40 12.33 8.28
CA LYS A 276 23.62 11.25 7.33
C LYS A 276 23.04 11.57 5.95
N TYR A 277 21.82 12.10 5.91
CA TYR A 277 21.07 12.39 4.68
C TYR A 277 21.23 13.83 4.20
N LYS A 278 22.21 14.57 4.71
CA LYS A 278 22.57 15.94 4.26
C LYS A 278 21.36 16.89 4.30
N GLY A 279 20.42 16.67 5.22
CA GLY A 279 19.23 17.49 5.43
C GLY A 279 18.15 17.43 4.35
N LYS A 280 18.19 16.47 3.41
CA LYS A 280 17.18 16.32 2.34
C LYS A 280 16.47 14.97 2.42
N SER A 281 15.16 14.94 2.16
CA SER A 281 14.34 13.71 2.13
C SER A 281 14.69 12.72 3.24
N ILE A 282 14.81 13.22 4.48
CA ILE A 282 15.48 12.51 5.59
C ILE A 282 14.74 11.22 5.93
N ALA A 283 13.41 11.30 6.10
CA ALA A 283 12.56 10.16 6.41
C ALA A 283 12.52 9.15 5.26
N GLU A 284 12.36 9.60 4.02
CA GLU A 284 12.24 8.75 2.84
C GLU A 284 13.54 7.97 2.58
N GLN A 285 14.70 8.61 2.74
CA GLN A 285 15.99 7.94 2.63
C GLN A 285 16.22 6.94 3.77
N ASN A 286 15.78 7.27 4.99
CA ASN A 286 15.84 6.34 6.13
C ASN A 286 14.99 5.09 5.88
N SER A 287 13.75 5.27 5.42
CA SER A 287 12.84 4.18 5.06
C SER A 287 13.48 3.19 4.08
N VAL A 288 14.13 3.71 3.02
CA VAL A 288 14.84 2.86 2.05
C VAL A 288 16.00 2.11 2.69
N ASP A 289 16.87 2.80 3.43
CA ASP A 289 18.05 2.16 4.02
C ASP A 289 17.67 1.07 5.03
N VAL A 290 16.74 1.36 5.93
CA VAL A 290 16.27 0.43 6.96
C VAL A 290 15.65 -0.82 6.32
N ALA A 291 14.69 -0.62 5.40
CA ALA A 291 14.00 -1.74 4.77
C ALA A 291 14.89 -2.53 3.80
N TRP A 292 15.80 -1.86 3.08
CA TRP A 292 16.72 -2.54 2.17
C TRP A 292 17.77 -3.34 2.92
N ALA A 293 18.29 -2.82 4.05
CA ALA A 293 19.19 -3.57 4.91
C ALA A 293 18.51 -4.86 5.43
N MET A 294 17.24 -4.77 5.85
CA MET A 294 16.45 -5.95 6.22
C MET A 294 16.30 -6.90 5.04
N PHE A 295 15.88 -6.42 3.86
CA PHE A 295 15.71 -7.25 2.67
C PHE A 295 16.99 -7.98 2.26
N MET A 296 18.17 -7.41 2.53
CA MET A 296 19.48 -7.99 2.20
C MET A 296 20.04 -8.98 3.25
N ASP A 297 19.38 -9.13 4.40
CA ASP A 297 19.76 -10.12 5.44
C ASP A 297 19.83 -11.54 4.85
N GLU A 298 20.82 -12.33 5.28
CA GLU A 298 21.05 -13.70 4.80
C GLU A 298 19.83 -14.60 4.97
N LYS A 299 18.99 -14.36 5.99
CA LYS A 299 17.78 -15.16 6.23
C LYS A 299 16.72 -15.02 5.13
N PHE A 300 16.81 -14.02 4.25
CA PHE A 300 15.87 -13.81 3.13
C PHE A 300 16.46 -14.19 1.76
N ILE A 301 17.53 -14.99 1.73
CA ILE A 301 18.25 -15.33 0.50
C ILE A 301 17.41 -16.08 -0.53
N GLU A 302 16.51 -16.98 -0.11
CA GLU A 302 15.69 -17.78 -1.03
C GLU A 302 14.56 -16.94 -1.65
N LEU A 303 13.99 -16.01 -0.88
CA LEU A 303 13.11 -14.98 -1.40
C LEU A 303 13.82 -14.13 -2.46
N ARG A 304 15.04 -13.64 -2.17
CA ARG A 304 15.81 -12.84 -3.14
C ARG A 304 16.15 -13.61 -4.42
N LYS A 305 16.57 -14.87 -4.33
CA LYS A 305 16.82 -15.74 -5.50
C LYS A 305 15.56 -15.97 -6.33
N THR A 306 14.41 -16.09 -5.68
CA THR A 306 13.11 -16.24 -6.35
C THR A 306 12.67 -14.95 -7.03
N LEU A 307 13.02 -13.79 -6.49
CA LEU A 307 12.70 -12.47 -7.06
C LEU A 307 13.67 -12.00 -8.14
N CYS A 308 14.95 -12.34 -8.04
CA CYS A 308 16.02 -11.85 -8.92
C CYS A 308 16.93 -13.02 -9.35
N SER A 309 17.05 -13.22 -10.66
CA SER A 309 17.86 -14.28 -11.27
C SER A 309 19.35 -13.94 -11.22
N ASP A 310 19.68 -12.65 -11.26
CA ASP A 310 21.04 -12.15 -11.24
C ASP A 310 21.15 -10.78 -10.53
N GLY A 311 22.38 -10.27 -10.42
CA GLY A 311 22.64 -8.97 -9.80
C GLY A 311 22.10 -7.77 -10.57
N SER A 312 21.82 -7.91 -11.88
CA SER A 312 21.23 -6.82 -12.67
C SER A 312 19.75 -6.63 -12.35
N GLU A 313 18.99 -7.71 -12.15
CA GLU A 313 17.61 -7.65 -11.68
C GLU A 313 17.53 -7.11 -10.25
N LEU A 314 18.49 -7.47 -9.39
CA LEU A 314 18.54 -6.92 -8.02
C LEU A 314 18.84 -5.41 -8.01
N LYS A 315 19.80 -4.94 -8.84
CA LYS A 315 20.07 -3.51 -9.03
C LYS A 315 18.85 -2.77 -9.58
N ARG A 316 18.12 -3.39 -10.51
CA ARG A 316 16.88 -2.84 -11.07
C ARG A 316 15.76 -2.76 -10.03
N LEU A 317 15.56 -3.81 -9.24
CA LEU A 317 14.63 -3.82 -8.12
C LEU A 317 14.93 -2.68 -7.16
N ARG A 318 16.21 -2.49 -6.77
CA ARG A 318 16.61 -1.36 -5.92
C ARG A 318 16.27 -0.03 -6.57
N GLN A 319 16.62 0.15 -7.84
CA GLN A 319 16.34 1.41 -8.54
C GLN A 319 14.85 1.75 -8.54
N LEU A 320 13.98 0.77 -8.79
CA LEU A 320 12.53 0.93 -8.77
C LEU A 320 12.03 1.35 -7.38
N VAL A 321 12.56 0.72 -6.32
CA VAL A 321 12.21 1.02 -4.93
C VAL A 321 12.68 2.43 -4.54
N VAL A 322 13.94 2.77 -4.82
CA VAL A 322 14.53 4.09 -4.53
C VAL A 322 13.72 5.20 -5.20
N ASN A 323 13.52 5.10 -6.52
CA ASN A 323 12.75 6.12 -7.27
C ASN A 323 11.33 6.27 -6.73
N SER A 324 10.69 5.17 -6.32
CA SER A 324 9.32 5.19 -5.80
C SER A 324 9.25 5.84 -4.41
N VAL A 325 10.09 5.41 -3.46
CA VAL A 325 10.04 5.95 -2.09
C VAL A 325 10.48 7.42 -2.07
N ILE A 326 11.54 7.80 -2.78
CA ILE A 326 11.94 9.22 -2.82
C ILE A 326 10.89 10.11 -3.50
N ALA A 327 10.03 9.55 -4.36
CA ALA A 327 8.92 10.32 -4.94
C ALA A 327 7.83 10.71 -3.92
N THR A 328 7.77 10.10 -2.73
CA THR A 328 6.82 10.48 -1.68
C THR A 328 7.22 11.76 -0.95
N ASP A 329 8.48 12.22 -1.05
CA ASP A 329 8.86 13.56 -0.60
C ASP A 329 8.29 14.62 -1.55
N ILE A 330 7.08 15.08 -1.24
CA ILE A 330 6.33 16.05 -2.03
C ILE A 330 6.60 17.50 -1.60
N MET A 331 7.29 17.69 -0.47
CA MET A 331 7.53 18.99 0.16
C MET A 331 8.88 19.59 -0.23
N ASP A 332 9.86 18.79 -0.64
CA ASP A 332 11.11 19.30 -1.22
C ASP A 332 10.84 20.05 -2.54
N ALA A 333 11.19 21.33 -2.55
CA ALA A 333 10.92 22.24 -3.67
C ALA A 333 11.72 21.88 -4.92
N ASP A 334 13.00 21.48 -4.77
CA ASP A 334 13.87 21.11 -5.88
C ASP A 334 13.34 19.85 -6.57
N LEU A 335 12.95 18.84 -5.77
CA LEU A 335 12.34 17.60 -6.28
C LEU A 335 10.99 17.85 -6.94
N LYS A 336 10.16 18.73 -6.36
CA LYS A 336 8.87 19.11 -6.95
C LYS A 336 9.05 19.80 -8.31
N GLU A 337 9.97 20.75 -8.41
CA GLU A 337 10.29 21.43 -9.67
C GLU A 337 10.81 20.44 -10.71
N TRP A 338 11.77 19.60 -10.34
CA TRP A 338 12.34 18.59 -11.20
C TRP A 338 11.28 17.61 -11.73
N ARG A 339 10.39 17.09 -10.87
CA ARG A 339 9.27 16.20 -11.27
C ARG A 339 8.30 16.90 -12.22
N ASN A 340 7.98 18.16 -11.98
CA ASN A 340 7.09 18.93 -12.86
C ASN A 340 7.72 19.15 -14.24
N ALA A 341 9.02 19.45 -14.30
CA ALA A 341 9.74 19.57 -15.57
C ALA A 341 9.74 18.23 -16.35
N ARG A 342 9.95 17.10 -15.65
CA ARG A 342 9.86 15.77 -16.26
C ARG A 342 8.46 15.46 -16.79
N TRP A 343 7.41 15.80 -16.03
CA TRP A 343 6.02 15.63 -16.46
C TRP A 343 5.74 16.38 -17.77
N VAL A 344 6.11 17.67 -17.81
CA VAL A 344 5.95 18.52 -19.00
C VAL A 344 6.66 17.89 -20.20
N ARG A 345 7.92 17.47 -20.02
CA ARG A 345 8.72 16.83 -21.08
C ARG A 345 8.09 15.52 -21.59
N ALA A 346 7.49 14.73 -20.71
CA ALA A 346 6.97 13.41 -21.06
C ALA A 346 5.57 13.45 -21.69
N PHE A 347 4.69 14.33 -21.20
CA PHE A 347 3.26 14.30 -21.53
C PHE A 347 2.74 15.53 -22.30
N GLN A 348 3.50 16.63 -22.41
CA GLN A 348 3.07 17.81 -23.18
C GLN A 348 3.72 17.87 -24.58
N GLU A 349 2.89 17.84 -25.63
CA GLU A 349 3.32 17.68 -27.02
C GLU A 349 4.29 18.74 -27.55
N ARG A 350 4.28 19.95 -26.97
CA ARG A 350 5.13 21.08 -27.38
C ARG A 350 6.61 20.90 -27.04
N THR A 351 6.99 19.86 -26.30
CA THR A 351 8.37 19.60 -25.86
C THR A 351 9.01 18.36 -26.49
N LYS A 352 8.35 17.72 -27.48
CA LYS A 352 8.91 16.54 -28.16
C LYS A 352 10.21 16.90 -28.90
N ASN A 353 11.34 16.56 -28.32
CA ASN A 353 12.63 16.62 -28.99
C ASN A 353 12.67 15.51 -30.06
N LYS A 354 12.66 15.89 -31.34
CA LYS A 354 12.59 14.94 -32.47
C LYS A 354 13.79 13.96 -32.53
N ASN A 355 14.86 14.23 -31.77
CA ASN A 355 16.07 13.42 -31.73
C ASN A 355 16.15 12.45 -30.52
N GLU A 356 15.16 12.42 -29.62
CA GLU A 356 15.18 11.52 -28.45
C GLU A 356 14.77 10.09 -28.84
N ASN A 357 15.45 9.08 -28.27
CA ASN A 357 15.17 7.67 -28.53
C ASN A 357 13.77 7.29 -28.01
N ILE A 358 12.98 6.59 -28.83
CA ILE A 358 11.62 6.13 -28.48
C ILE A 358 11.60 5.29 -27.20
N GLN A 359 12.62 4.47 -26.98
CA GLN A 359 12.75 3.67 -25.76
C GLN A 359 12.94 4.56 -24.53
N ASP A 360 13.75 5.61 -24.63
CA ASP A 360 13.99 6.54 -23.53
C ASP A 360 12.73 7.35 -23.21
N ILE A 361 11.97 7.76 -24.24
CA ILE A 361 10.66 8.40 -24.06
C ILE A 361 9.70 7.45 -23.32
N THR A 362 9.66 6.18 -23.71
CA THR A 362 8.79 5.16 -23.10
C THR A 362 9.19 4.88 -21.66
N ASN A 363 10.48 4.65 -21.42
CA ASN A 363 11.03 4.40 -20.09
C ASN A 363 10.85 5.61 -19.16
N ARG A 364 10.98 6.84 -19.68
CA ARG A 364 10.71 8.08 -18.93
C ARG A 364 9.25 8.14 -18.49
N LYS A 365 8.30 7.89 -19.42
CA LYS A 365 6.88 7.85 -19.09
C LYS A 365 6.57 6.75 -18.08
N ALA A 366 7.15 5.56 -18.24
CA ALA A 366 6.98 4.46 -17.29
C ALA A 366 7.49 4.84 -15.88
N THR A 367 8.68 5.44 -15.81
CA THR A 367 9.27 5.91 -14.54
C THR A 367 8.35 6.92 -13.85
N ILE A 368 7.85 7.92 -14.60
CA ILE A 368 6.93 8.94 -14.08
C ILE A 368 5.62 8.31 -13.60
N VAL A 369 5.06 7.36 -14.35
CA VAL A 369 3.82 6.68 -13.96
C VAL A 369 4.01 5.89 -12.67
N ILE A 370 5.13 5.19 -12.48
CA ILE A 370 5.46 4.49 -11.23
C ILE A 370 5.51 5.45 -10.04
N GLU A 371 6.18 6.58 -10.20
CA GLU A 371 6.26 7.62 -9.15
C GLU A 371 4.88 8.20 -8.83
N HIS A 372 4.02 8.39 -9.84
CA HIS A 372 2.65 8.86 -9.61
C HIS A 372 1.75 7.79 -8.95
N ILE A 373 2.00 6.50 -9.19
CA ILE A 373 1.26 5.41 -8.50
C ILE A 373 1.47 5.52 -7.00
N ILE A 374 2.74 5.62 -6.55
CA ILE A 374 3.03 5.68 -5.12
C ILE A 374 2.56 7.00 -4.51
N GLN A 375 2.78 8.14 -5.19
CA GLN A 375 2.26 9.44 -4.74
C GLN A 375 0.73 9.42 -4.57
N ALA A 376 0.01 8.90 -5.56
CA ALA A 376 -1.44 8.80 -5.50
C ALA A 376 -1.92 7.80 -4.44
N SER A 377 -1.17 6.72 -4.23
CA SER A 377 -1.49 5.69 -3.22
C SER A 377 -1.35 6.22 -1.80
N ASP A 378 -0.28 6.98 -1.55
CA ASP A 378 0.05 7.53 -0.24
C ASP A 378 -1.05 8.51 0.23
N VAL A 379 -1.46 9.41 -0.65
CA VAL A 379 -2.55 10.36 -0.35
C VAL A 379 -3.94 9.89 -0.80
N ALA A 380 -4.12 8.60 -1.10
CA ALA A 380 -5.37 8.09 -1.68
C ALA A 380 -6.61 8.36 -0.81
N HIS A 381 -6.44 8.46 0.51
CA HIS A 381 -7.52 8.76 1.45
C HIS A 381 -8.20 10.12 1.17
N THR A 382 -7.49 11.08 0.59
CA THR A 382 -8.03 12.39 0.16
C THR A 382 -8.89 12.31 -1.10
N MET A 383 -8.78 11.22 -1.87
CA MET A 383 -9.49 10.95 -3.12
C MET A 383 -10.46 9.76 -2.97
N GLN A 384 -10.86 9.45 -1.73
CA GLN A 384 -11.81 8.40 -1.38
C GLN A 384 -13.08 9.01 -0.78
N HIS A 385 -14.07 8.18 -0.42
CA HIS A 385 -15.29 8.66 0.23
C HIS A 385 -14.98 9.51 1.47
N TRP A 386 -15.79 10.55 1.68
CA TRP A 386 -15.65 11.53 2.75
C TRP A 386 -15.34 10.95 4.14
N HIS A 387 -16.04 9.88 4.54
CA HIS A 387 -15.83 9.25 5.84
C HIS A 387 -14.43 8.61 5.98
N ILE A 388 -13.82 8.16 4.88
CA ILE A 388 -12.44 7.65 4.85
C ILE A 388 -11.48 8.82 4.97
N TYR A 389 -11.66 9.87 4.17
CA TYR A 389 -10.87 11.11 4.27
C TYR A 389 -10.90 11.67 5.70
N ARG A 390 -12.09 11.88 6.29
CA ARG A 390 -12.22 12.39 7.67
C ARG A 390 -11.44 11.57 8.69
N LYS A 391 -11.46 10.24 8.57
CA LYS A 391 -10.78 9.35 9.49
C LYS A 391 -9.26 9.50 9.40
N TRP A 392 -8.70 9.54 8.20
CA TRP A 392 -7.26 9.69 7.99
C TRP A 392 -6.77 11.10 8.27
N ASN A 393 -7.55 12.12 7.89
CA ASN A 393 -7.31 13.51 8.24
C ASN A 393 -7.23 13.71 9.76
N GLU A 394 -8.19 13.14 10.52
CA GLU A 394 -8.14 13.17 11.99
C GLU A 394 -6.87 12.51 12.54
N ARG A 395 -6.42 11.40 11.96
CA ARG A 395 -5.19 10.72 12.38
C ARG A 395 -3.96 11.58 12.13
N LEU A 396 -3.85 12.18 10.95
CA LEU A 396 -2.73 13.06 10.63
C LEU A 396 -2.73 14.29 11.54
N PHE A 397 -3.91 14.86 11.82
CA PHE A 397 -4.07 15.94 12.79
C PHE A 397 -3.55 15.53 14.17
N MET A 398 -3.96 14.36 14.67
CA MET A 398 -3.57 13.90 16.00
C MET A 398 -2.07 13.67 16.11
N GLU A 399 -1.43 13.17 15.05
CA GLU A 399 0.02 13.02 15.02
C GLU A 399 0.75 14.36 15.10
N MET A 400 0.33 15.34 14.29
CA MET A 400 0.90 16.69 14.34
C MET A 400 0.62 17.37 15.69
N TYR A 401 -0.53 17.11 16.30
CA TYR A 401 -0.91 17.64 17.59
C TYR A 401 -0.09 17.01 18.73
N ASP A 402 0.19 15.72 18.65
CA ASP A 402 1.07 15.05 19.60
C ASP A 402 2.52 15.58 19.49
N ALA A 403 3.01 15.86 18.28
CA ALA A 403 4.30 16.53 18.08
C ALA A 403 4.33 17.93 18.72
N TYR A 404 3.29 18.76 18.49
CA TYR A 404 3.14 20.08 19.13
C TYR A 404 3.15 19.99 20.66
N ARG A 405 2.34 19.08 21.23
CA ARG A 405 2.25 18.90 22.69
C ARG A 405 3.55 18.42 23.33
N GLN A 406 4.38 17.72 22.58
CA GLN A 406 5.70 17.26 23.02
C GLN A 406 6.78 18.34 22.83
N GLY A 407 6.44 19.53 22.34
CA GLY A 407 7.41 20.59 22.04
C GLY A 407 8.26 20.30 20.81
N ARG A 408 7.79 19.40 19.94
CA ARG A 408 8.43 19.02 18.66
C ARG A 408 7.79 19.70 17.45
N SER A 409 6.89 20.66 17.67
CA SER A 409 6.36 21.58 16.65
C SER A 409 6.05 22.90 17.33
N ASP A 410 6.40 24.01 16.69
CA ASP A 410 6.10 25.37 17.21
C ASP A 410 4.68 25.82 16.88
N LYS A 411 4.02 25.14 15.93
CA LYS A 411 2.69 25.51 15.44
C LYS A 411 1.64 24.59 16.03
N ASP A 412 0.62 25.17 16.66
CA ASP A 412 -0.58 24.42 17.05
C ASP A 412 -1.38 24.07 15.78
N PRO A 413 -1.59 22.78 15.49
CA PRO A 413 -2.42 22.37 14.37
C PRO A 413 -3.82 22.99 14.40
N PHE A 414 -4.43 23.25 15.57
CA PHE A 414 -5.77 23.85 15.64
C PHE A 414 -5.87 25.22 14.96
N GLU A 415 -4.78 25.99 14.92
CA GLU A 415 -4.76 27.33 14.31
C GLU A 415 -4.60 27.29 12.79
N THR A 416 -4.01 26.21 12.27
CA THR A 416 -3.54 26.16 10.88
C THR A 416 -4.23 25.10 10.04
N TRP A 417 -4.84 24.07 10.65
CA TRP A 417 -5.33 22.88 9.94
C TRP A 417 -6.38 23.18 8.88
N TYR A 418 -7.38 24.00 9.21
CA TYR A 418 -8.50 24.28 8.31
C TYR A 418 -8.02 24.87 6.97
N ASN A 419 -7.20 25.92 7.04
CA ASN A 419 -6.63 26.58 5.86
C ASN A 419 -5.54 25.72 5.20
N GLY A 420 -4.78 24.97 6.01
CA GLY A 420 -3.75 24.05 5.54
C GLY A 420 -4.33 22.96 4.64
N GLU A 421 -5.43 22.32 5.05
CA GLU A 421 -6.11 21.31 4.26
C GLU A 421 -6.69 21.87 2.96
N LEU A 422 -7.31 23.07 2.98
CA LEU A 422 -7.76 23.74 1.75
C LEU A 422 -6.59 23.95 0.78
N GLY A 423 -5.46 24.46 1.28
CA GLY A 423 -4.24 24.63 0.50
C GLY A 423 -3.69 23.30 -0.02
N PHE A 424 -3.74 22.24 0.79
CA PHE A 424 -3.29 20.91 0.40
C PHE A 424 -4.11 20.35 -0.77
N PHE A 425 -5.44 20.52 -0.73
CA PHE A 425 -6.28 20.14 -1.85
C PHE A 425 -6.01 20.98 -3.11
N ASP A 426 -5.96 22.30 -2.96
CA ASP A 426 -5.86 23.22 -4.09
C ASP A 426 -4.49 23.15 -4.79
N PHE A 427 -3.40 23.03 -4.02
CA PHE A 427 -2.03 23.09 -4.54
C PHE A 427 -1.37 21.73 -4.75
N TYR A 428 -1.94 20.63 -4.24
CA TYR A 428 -1.36 19.30 -4.38
C TYR A 428 -2.37 18.23 -4.83
N ILE A 429 -3.43 17.94 -4.06
CA ILE A 429 -4.32 16.80 -4.36
C ILE A 429 -5.06 16.97 -5.69
N ILE A 430 -5.68 18.11 -5.94
CA ILE A 430 -6.42 18.34 -7.19
C ILE A 430 -5.47 18.36 -8.41
N PRO A 431 -4.31 19.05 -8.37
CA PRO A 431 -3.29 18.92 -9.42
C PRO A 431 -2.83 17.48 -9.67
N LEU A 432 -2.58 16.69 -8.62
CA LEU A 432 -2.21 15.28 -8.76
C LEU A 432 -3.34 14.47 -9.42
N ALA A 433 -4.59 14.61 -8.95
CA ALA A 433 -5.73 13.91 -9.51
C ALA A 433 -5.98 14.26 -10.99
N LYS A 434 -5.70 15.52 -11.40
CA LYS A 434 -5.71 15.92 -12.81
C LYS A 434 -4.64 15.20 -13.63
N LYS A 435 -3.41 15.10 -13.13
CA LYS A 435 -2.33 14.33 -13.78
C LYS A 435 -2.70 12.85 -13.93
N LEU A 436 -3.29 12.24 -12.90
CA LEU A 436 -3.77 10.85 -12.97
C LEU A 436 -4.82 10.67 -14.07
N LYS A 437 -5.74 11.63 -14.21
CA LYS A 437 -6.73 11.64 -15.30
C LYS A 437 -6.09 11.85 -16.68
N GLU A 438 -5.10 12.73 -16.79
CA GLU A 438 -4.41 13.07 -18.05
C GLU A 438 -3.54 11.94 -18.59
N CYS A 439 -2.93 11.13 -17.72
CA CYS A 439 -2.10 10.00 -18.19
C CYS A 439 -2.93 8.85 -18.78
N CYS A 440 -4.27 8.85 -18.62
CA CYS A 440 -5.19 7.80 -19.08
C CYS A 440 -4.89 6.38 -18.55
N VAL A 441 -3.96 6.24 -17.60
CA VAL A 441 -3.57 4.96 -16.99
C VAL A 441 -4.49 4.59 -15.82
N PHE A 442 -5.12 5.59 -15.19
CA PHE A 442 -5.91 5.41 -13.97
C PHE A 442 -7.40 5.72 -14.19
N GLY A 443 -8.25 5.22 -13.28
CA GLY A 443 -9.67 5.51 -13.27
C GLY A 443 -9.99 7.01 -13.20
N ASN A 444 -11.18 7.40 -13.64
CA ASN A 444 -11.60 8.81 -13.70
C ASN A 444 -12.17 9.35 -12.38
N GLU A 445 -12.42 8.48 -11.41
CA GLU A 445 -13.14 8.81 -10.18
C GLU A 445 -12.34 9.64 -9.17
N TYR A 446 -11.00 9.60 -9.21
CA TYR A 446 -10.14 10.24 -8.21
C TYR A 446 -10.31 11.76 -8.17
N LEU A 447 -10.41 12.40 -9.33
CA LEU A 447 -10.59 13.86 -9.44
C LEU A 447 -11.95 14.29 -8.87
N GLU A 448 -13.00 13.52 -9.14
CA GLU A 448 -14.34 13.82 -8.62
C GLU A 448 -14.39 13.72 -7.09
N TYR A 449 -13.80 12.67 -6.51
CA TYR A 449 -13.71 12.54 -5.05
C TYR A 449 -12.84 13.63 -4.41
N ALA A 450 -11.71 13.99 -5.03
CA ALA A 450 -10.86 15.08 -4.55
C ALA A 450 -11.63 16.40 -4.46
N GLN A 451 -12.36 16.75 -5.53
CA GLN A 451 -13.15 17.98 -5.58
C GLN A 451 -14.29 17.97 -4.55
N LYS A 452 -15.02 16.85 -4.43
CA LYS A 452 -16.08 16.70 -3.43
C LYS A 452 -15.57 16.81 -1.99
N ASN A 453 -14.44 16.15 -1.67
CA ASN A 453 -13.86 16.25 -0.33
C ASN A 453 -13.36 17.67 -0.04
N ARG A 454 -12.78 18.36 -1.03
CA ARG A 454 -12.38 19.77 -0.89
C ARG A 454 -13.58 20.67 -0.62
N GLU A 455 -14.66 20.54 -1.38
CA GLU A 455 -15.92 21.29 -1.19
C GLU A 455 -16.55 20.99 0.17
N GLU A 456 -16.60 19.72 0.58
CA GLU A 456 -17.17 19.34 1.87
C GLU A 456 -16.31 19.83 3.05
N TRP A 457 -14.98 19.86 2.90
CA TRP A 457 -14.07 20.45 3.89
C TRP A 457 -14.22 21.98 3.98
N GLU A 458 -14.42 22.68 2.86
CA GLU A 458 -14.73 24.11 2.90
C GLU A 458 -16.05 24.39 3.63
N ALA A 459 -17.08 23.59 3.36
CA ALA A 459 -18.39 23.79 3.97
C ALA A 459 -18.42 23.44 5.47
N ARG A 460 -17.67 22.40 5.89
CA ARG A 460 -17.83 21.78 7.22
C ARG A 460 -16.54 21.69 8.04
N GLY A 461 -15.40 22.07 7.50
CA GLY A 461 -14.09 21.90 8.14
C GLY A 461 -14.01 22.60 9.50
N ASN A 462 -14.54 23.83 9.63
CA ASN A 462 -14.57 24.55 10.91
C ASN A 462 -15.42 23.84 12.00
N GLU A 463 -16.55 23.26 11.60
CA GLU A 463 -17.38 22.43 12.49
C GLU A 463 -16.57 21.20 12.96
N ILE A 464 -15.91 20.51 12.03
CA ILE A 464 -15.11 19.33 12.31
C ILE A 464 -13.94 19.65 13.25
N MET A 465 -13.26 20.78 13.05
CA MET A 465 -12.18 21.22 13.94
C MET A 465 -12.70 21.51 15.35
N SER A 466 -13.92 22.04 15.46
CA SER A 466 -14.58 22.27 16.76
C SER A 466 -14.91 20.94 17.45
N GLU A 467 -15.47 19.96 16.73
CA GLU A 467 -15.72 18.60 17.23
C GLU A 467 -14.43 17.94 17.73
N LEU A 468 -13.34 18.07 16.96
CA LEU A 468 -12.03 17.50 17.29
C LEU A 468 -11.43 18.15 18.54
N SER A 469 -11.55 19.48 18.67
CA SER A 469 -11.13 20.21 19.86
C SER A 469 -11.85 19.73 21.12
N GLU A 470 -13.18 19.53 21.04
CA GLU A 470 -13.93 18.94 22.16
C GLU A 470 -13.49 17.52 22.49
N LYS A 471 -13.22 16.69 21.47
CA LYS A 471 -12.77 15.31 21.66
C LYS A 471 -11.43 15.25 22.39
N VAL A 472 -10.49 16.10 21.99
CA VAL A 472 -9.17 16.24 22.63
C VAL A 472 -9.32 16.72 24.08
N ARG A 473 -10.12 17.78 24.32
CA ARG A 473 -10.37 18.31 25.68
C ARG A 473 -10.98 17.28 26.63
N ARG A 474 -11.87 16.42 26.12
CA ARG A 474 -12.52 15.35 26.89
C ARG A 474 -11.61 14.15 27.16
N GLY A 475 -10.34 14.17 26.73
CA GLY A 475 -9.38 13.10 26.97
C GLY A 475 -9.69 11.78 26.23
N ARG A 476 -10.62 11.78 25.26
CA ARG A 476 -10.94 10.60 24.45
C ARG A 476 -9.88 10.41 23.37
N ARG A 477 -8.67 10.03 23.78
CA ARG A 477 -7.52 9.77 22.88
C ARG A 477 -7.65 8.48 22.08
N THR A 478 -8.50 7.54 22.50
CA THR A 478 -8.67 6.27 21.78
C THR A 478 -9.48 6.49 20.52
N ILE A 479 -8.79 6.76 19.41
CA ILE A 479 -9.25 6.30 18.10
C ILE A 479 -9.28 4.77 18.25
N LYS A 480 -10.48 4.18 18.39
CA LYS A 480 -10.61 2.72 18.39
C LYS A 480 -9.92 2.22 17.11
N SER A 481 -8.89 1.39 17.25
CA SER A 481 -8.37 0.63 16.11
C SER A 481 -9.53 -0.23 15.60
N TRP A 482 -9.88 -0.06 14.33
CA TRP A 482 -11.03 -0.76 13.72
C TRP A 482 -10.72 -2.22 13.50
#